data_AF-A0A7K3WM63-F1
#
_entry.id   AF-A0A7K3WM63-F1
#
_cell.length_a   1.000
_cell.length_b   1.000
_cell.length_c   1.000
_cell.angle_alpha   90.00
_cell.angle_beta   90.00
_cell.angle_gamma   90.00
#
_symmetry.space_group_name_H-M   'P 1'
#
loop_
_entity.id
_entity.type
_entity.pdbx_description
1 polymer ?
#
loop_
_entity_poly.entity_id
_entity_poly.type
_entity_poly.pdbx_seq_one_letter_code
_entity_poly.pdbx_strand_id
1 'polypeptide(L)'
;MLSFRISPKTEKELSEYCEKTGTPKSQVVKEALAQYLIQKKNSLDPYEAGKDLFGQEGSGEEKNSKNYKSIVKSKINAKHSH
;
A
#
# COMPACT_ATOMS: atom_id res chain seq x y z
N MET A 1 -5.49 25.91 -14.47
CA MET A 1 -4.56 25.45 -15.51
C MET A 1 -3.27 25.01 -14.82
N LEU A 2 -2.86 23.75 -14.98
CA LEU A 2 -1.64 23.22 -14.36
C LEU A 2 -0.51 23.29 -15.39
N SER A 3 0.54 24.06 -15.11
CA SER A 3 1.74 24.15 -15.94
C SER A 3 2.90 23.48 -15.22
N PHE A 4 3.48 22.44 -15.81
CA PHE A 4 4.66 21.76 -15.27
C PHE A 4 5.73 21.69 -16.36
N ARG A 5 6.99 21.84 -15.96
CA ARG A 5 8.12 21.66 -16.87
C ARG A 5 8.39 20.18 -17.04
N ILE A 6 8.47 19.74 -18.28
CA ILE A 6 8.82 18.38 -18.67
C ILE A 6 10.13 18.43 -19.44
N SER A 7 10.87 17.33 -19.45
CA SER A 7 12.09 17.27 -20.25
C SER A 7 11.74 17.33 -21.75
N PRO A 8 12.56 17.98 -22.59
CA PRO A 8 12.30 18.08 -24.03
C PRO A 8 12.23 16.71 -24.72
N LYS A 9 12.95 15.71 -24.18
CA LYS A 9 12.88 14.33 -24.65
C LYS A 9 11.49 13.73 -24.42
N THR A 10 10.97 13.84 -23.20
CA THR A 10 9.65 13.31 -22.82
C THR A 10 8.53 14.00 -23.59
N GLU A 11 8.65 15.30 -23.83
CA GLU A 11 7.66 16.04 -24.61
C GLU A 11 7.63 15.61 -26.08
N LYS A 12 8.80 15.32 -26.65
CA LYS A 12 8.90 14.76 -28.00
C LYS A 12 8.25 13.38 -28.09
N GLU A 13 8.57 12.47 -27.17
CA GLU A 13 7.98 11.13 -27.09
C GLU A 13 6.45 11.20 -26.94
N LEU A 14 5.94 12.11 -26.10
CA LEU A 14 4.50 12.33 -25.93
C LEU A 14 3.83 12.85 -27.20
N SER A 15 4.48 13.77 -27.93
CA SER A 15 3.95 14.28 -29.20
C SER A 15 3.88 13.19 -30.26
N GLU A 16 4.96 12.42 -30.42
CA GLU A 16 5.01 11.30 -31.37
C GLU A 16 3.96 10.24 -31.05
N TYR A 17 3.72 9.94 -29.77
CA TYR A 17 2.66 9.04 -29.35
C TYR A 17 1.29 9.58 -29.75
N CYS A 18 0.99 10.84 -29.42
CA CYS A 18 -0.30 11.47 -29.71
C CYS A 18 -0.57 11.58 -31.22
N GLU A 19 0.46 11.81 -32.02
CA GLU A 19 0.37 11.83 -33.49
C GLU A 19 0.03 10.45 -34.06
N LYS A 20 0.60 9.38 -33.48
CA LYS A 20 0.32 7.99 -33.91
C LYS A 20 -1.07 7.51 -33.50
N THR A 21 -1.54 7.89 -32.32
CA THR A 21 -2.80 7.38 -31.75
C THR A 21 -3.99 8.31 -31.99
N GLY A 22 -3.76 9.55 -32.43
CA GLY A 22 -4.79 10.57 -32.58
C GLY A 22 -5.37 11.07 -31.25
N THR A 23 -4.77 10.70 -30.11
CA THR A 23 -5.25 11.11 -28.79
C THR A 23 -4.69 12.48 -28.40
N PRO A 24 -5.49 13.36 -27.76
CA PRO A 24 -5.00 14.65 -27.32
C PRO A 24 -4.01 14.51 -26.15
N LYS A 25 -2.94 15.30 -26.15
CA LYS A 25 -1.89 15.31 -25.11
C LYS A 25 -2.47 15.42 -23.69
N SER A 26 -3.50 16.24 -23.52
CA SER A 26 -4.16 16.44 -22.22
C SER A 26 -4.87 15.20 -21.70
N GLN A 27 -5.39 14.34 -22.57
CA GLN A 27 -6.02 13.08 -22.19
C GLN A 27 -4.97 12.08 -21.72
N VAL A 28 -3.88 11.92 -22.47
CA VAL A 28 -2.77 11.02 -22.11
C VAL A 28 -2.19 11.38 -20.74
N VAL A 29 -1.99 12.68 -20.48
CA VAL A 29 -1.49 13.16 -19.18
C VAL A 29 -2.49 12.90 -18.05
N LYS A 30 -3.80 13.08 -18.28
CA LYS A 30 -4.84 12.79 -17.28
C LYS A 30 -4.88 11.30 -16.94
N GLU A 31 -4.81 10.43 -17.96
CA GLU A 31 -4.81 8.98 -17.78
C GLU A 31 -3.56 8.53 -17.03
N ALA A 32 -2.38 9.03 -17.41
CA ALA A 32 -1.13 8.74 -16.70
C ALA A 32 -1.17 9.18 -15.24
N LEU A 33 -1.70 10.37 -14.95
CA LEU A 33 -1.86 10.86 -13.57
C LEU A 33 -2.86 10.01 -12.77
N ALA A 34 -3.97 9.61 -13.37
CA ALA A 34 -4.94 8.73 -12.73
C ALA A 34 -4.30 7.39 -12.37
N GLN A 35 -3.58 6.78 -13.31
CA GLN A 35 -2.84 5.53 -13.09
C GLN A 35 -1.79 5.67 -11.98
N TYR A 36 -1.01 6.76 -11.99
CA TYR A 36 -0.02 7.03 -10.95
C TYR A 36 -0.65 7.14 -9.55
N LEU A 37 -1.77 7.86 -9.44
CA LEU A 37 -2.47 8.02 -8.16
C LEU A 37 -3.14 6.72 -7.69
N ILE A 38 -3.69 5.92 -8.61
CA ILE A 38 -4.24 4.60 -8.30
C ILE A 38 -3.13 3.67 -7.81
N GLN A 39 -2.00 3.60 -8.51
CA GLN A 39 -0.87 2.77 -8.11
C GLN A 39 -0.32 3.18 -6.74
N LYS A 40 -0.24 4.49 -6.49
CA LYS A 40 0.18 5.02 -5.18
C LYS A 40 -0.83 4.74 -4.07
N LYS A 41 -2.13 4.74 -4.37
CA LYS A 41 -3.18 4.30 -3.44
C LYS A 41 -3.14 2.79 -3.20
N ASN A 42 -2.91 1.98 -4.22
CA ASN A 42 -2.82 0.52 -4.10
C ASN A 42 -1.52 0.08 -3.41
N SER A 43 -0.54 0.97 -3.29
CA SER A 43 0.60 0.85 -2.38
C SER A 43 0.20 1.16 -0.92
N LEU A 44 -1.05 0.91 -0.55
CA LEU A 44 -1.54 0.99 0.82
C LEU A 44 -0.65 0.14 1.71
N ASP A 45 -0.41 0.66 2.92
CA ASP A 45 0.38 0.02 3.97
C ASP A 45 0.03 -1.49 4.04
N PRO A 46 1.01 -2.39 3.90
CA PRO A 46 0.79 -3.83 4.02
C PRO A 46 -0.02 -4.23 5.25
N TYR A 47 0.05 -3.43 6.32
CA TYR A 47 -0.78 -3.58 7.50
C TYR A 47 -2.28 -3.39 7.22
N GLU A 48 -2.67 -2.32 6.53
CA GLU A 48 -4.08 -2.05 6.20
C GLU A 48 -4.63 -3.08 5.19
N ALA A 49 -3.80 -3.57 4.26
CA ALA A 49 -4.20 -4.62 3.32
C ALA A 49 -4.48 -5.98 4.01
N GLY A 50 -3.77 -6.28 5.11
CA GLY A 50 -3.96 -7.52 5.89
C GLY A 50 -4.93 -7.39 7.06
N LYS A 51 -5.44 -6.19 7.34
CA LYS A 51 -6.21 -5.86 8.55
C LYS A 51 -7.43 -6.76 8.75
N ASP A 52 -8.16 -7.02 7.67
CA ASP A 52 -9.36 -7.86 7.71
C ASP A 52 -9.05 -9.36 7.90
N LEU A 53 -7.78 -9.76 7.69
CA LEU A 53 -7.29 -11.14 7.89
C LEU A 53 -6.64 -11.31 9.27
N PHE A 54 -6.16 -10.24 9.91
CA PHE A 54 -5.59 -10.31 11.24
C PHE A 54 -6.68 -10.47 12.30
N GLY A 55 -6.49 -11.42 13.23
CA GLY A 55 -7.38 -11.58 14.38
C GLY A 55 -8.68 -12.36 14.13
N GLN A 56 -8.91 -12.90 12.92
CA GLN A 56 -10.07 -13.77 12.63
C GLN A 56 -10.12 -15.00 13.53
N GLU A 57 -8.97 -15.59 13.84
CA GLU A 57 -8.80 -16.71 14.80
C GLU A 57 -8.05 -16.22 16.04
N GLY A 58 -8.53 -15.13 16.66
CA GLY A 58 -7.94 -14.57 17.88
C GLY A 58 -8.30 -15.40 19.11
N SER A 59 -7.35 -15.63 20.02
CA SER A 59 -7.60 -16.32 21.30
C SER A 59 -8.50 -15.54 22.28
N GLY A 60 -9.23 -14.52 21.81
CA GLY A 60 -10.05 -13.59 22.62
C GLY A 60 -9.26 -12.65 23.54
N GLU A 61 -7.93 -12.76 23.58
CA GLU A 61 -7.09 -12.07 24.56
C GLU A 61 -6.19 -11.02 23.90
N GLU A 62 -6.62 -9.76 23.94
CA GLU A 62 -5.88 -8.61 23.39
C GLU A 62 -4.60 -8.26 24.18
N LYS A 63 -4.44 -8.83 25.39
CA LYS A 63 -3.33 -8.51 26.30
C LYS A 63 -2.11 -9.42 26.10
N ASN A 64 -2.18 -10.42 25.22
CA ASN A 64 -1.10 -11.38 25.01
C ASN A 64 0.22 -10.72 24.59
N SER A 65 0.17 -9.70 23.73
CA SER A 65 1.37 -8.97 23.33
C SER A 65 1.95 -8.09 24.45
N LYS A 66 1.09 -7.51 25.31
CA LYS A 66 1.53 -6.63 26.40
C LYS A 66 2.07 -7.41 27.60
N ASN A 67 1.47 -8.56 27.90
CA ASN A 67 1.76 -9.36 29.09
C ASN A 67 2.45 -10.69 28.76
N TYR A 68 3.01 -10.84 27.56
CA TYR A 68 3.64 -12.08 27.08
C TYR A 68 4.59 -12.71 28.11
N LYS A 69 5.47 -11.91 28.73
CA LYS A 69 6.47 -12.41 29.69
C LYS A 69 5.84 -13.00 30.94
N SER A 70 4.77 -12.40 31.47
CA SER A 70 4.10 -12.93 32.68
C SER A 70 3.32 -14.20 32.36
N ILE A 71 2.65 -14.24 31.19
CA ILE A 71 1.90 -15.42 30.74
C ILE A 71 2.83 -16.62 30.53
N VAL A 72 3.96 -16.42 29.85
CA VAL A 72 4.94 -17.50 29.62
C VAL A 72 5.52 -18.01 30.92
N LYS A 73 5.90 -17.11 31.84
CA LYS A 73 6.42 -17.49 33.16
C LYS A 73 5.40 -18.32 33.95
N SER A 74 4.13 -17.92 33.95
CA SER A 74 3.06 -18.67 34.62
C SER A 74 2.85 -20.05 34.00
N LYS A 75 2.86 -20.18 32.66
CA LYS A 75 2.74 -21.48 31.97
C LYS A 75 3.91 -22.41 32.27
N ILE A 76 5.13 -21.89 32.34
CA ILE A 76 6.33 -22.68 32.68
C ILE A 76 6.23 -23.17 34.12
N ASN A 77 5.92 -22.29 35.07
CA ASN A 77 5.76 -22.67 36.48
C ASN A 77 4.67 -23.73 36.66
N ALA A 78 3.50 -23.58 36.02
CA ALA A 78 2.42 -24.56 36.08
C ALA A 78 2.84 -25.95 35.57
N LYS A 79 3.75 -26.02 34.59
CA LYS A 79 4.29 -27.27 34.06
C LYS A 79 5.34 -27.94 34.96
N HIS A 80 6.02 -27.17 35.80
CA HIS A 80 7.13 -27.64 36.65
C HIS A 80 6.75 -27.73 38.13
N SER A 81 5.52 -27.38 38.50
CA SER A 81 5.04 -27.40 39.89
C SER A 81 4.47 -28.77 40.30
N HIS A 82 4.96 -29.84 39.68
CA HIS A 82 4.51 -31.22 39.89
C HIS A 82 5.64 -32.11 40.42
#